data_AF-R0I8R1-F1
#
_entry.id   AF-R0I8R1-F1
#
_cell.length_a   1.000
_cell.length_b   1.000
_cell.length_c   1.000
_cell.angle_alpha   90.00
_cell.angle_beta   90.00
_cell.angle_gamma   90.00
#
_symmetry.space_group_name_H-M   'P 1'
#
loop_
_entity.id
_entity.type
_entity.pdbx_description
1 polymer ?
#
loop_
_entity_poly.entity_id
_entity_poly.type
_entity_poly.pdbx_seq_one_letter_code
_entity_poly.pdbx_strand_id
1 'polypeptide(L)'
;MALKHLLTAALSASALIGPVRAQVSACPKPTAPQNAAPSVAPGFRLEVVAQGLRKPRSILFDREGGLLVVERNHGISRLALTGDGACVQLDGDVQTVVQDGTLNHGIAFSQHGNTLYASSHSNVYAWDYDASRGQTTSESRVIIQGMGNFEEHSTRTLLMSQAAPGMLLVSRGSVGNIDLQTVDKTNGRATIKAFNVTNMTDAPYDHASSGLLLGWGLRNSAGVAEDPASGAIYSVENSVDDMTRNGKPINDDNPGEELNFHGPLDARTNSLVQGANYGYPFCFAAWNPDQIADYSGVVGQQFAIGEQNATVNDSFCQNNYVAPRLTLQAHTAPLDIKFNPSGTAAWVTMHGSWNRKEPAGYKLLLIPFDGHGSPTAPPNSTTAGTDIIFDRDLSACPKSSSCFRPVGLAWDAKGRLFVSSDWSGSIYVVTREDGSGVADVSGVAVDGGVNSAEAEAEAPMVSGSSVGVSVGLWNACAGWRGCVWAGFLGFLFLW
;
A
#
# COMPACT_ATOMS: atom_id res chain seq x y z
N MET A 1 -16.29 80.70 32.59
CA MET A 1 -16.77 79.33 32.86
C MET A 1 -17.11 78.66 31.55
N ALA A 2 -17.00 77.34 31.51
CA ALA A 2 -17.28 76.42 30.40
C ALA A 2 -16.10 76.11 29.46
N LEU A 3 -15.84 74.81 29.41
CA LEU A 3 -14.71 74.05 28.90
C LEU A 3 -15.26 73.15 27.77
N LYS A 4 -14.34 72.67 26.91
CA LYS A 4 -14.43 71.47 26.05
C LYS A 4 -15.01 71.65 24.64
N HIS A 5 -14.18 71.51 23.61
CA HIS A 5 -13.82 70.21 23.00
C HIS A 5 -12.94 70.48 21.75
N LEU A 6 -11.67 70.08 21.80
CA LEU A 6 -10.79 69.95 20.64
C LEU A 6 -10.85 68.48 20.20
N LEU A 7 -11.45 68.21 19.03
CA LEU A 7 -11.32 66.92 18.35
C LEU A 7 -10.01 66.90 17.55
N THR A 8 -9.06 66.08 17.98
CA THR A 8 -7.91 65.67 17.19
C THR A 8 -8.33 64.51 16.27
N ALA A 9 -8.34 64.76 14.96
CA ALA A 9 -8.48 63.70 13.96
C ALA A 9 -7.15 62.97 13.81
N ALA A 10 -7.07 61.73 14.30
CA ALA A 10 -5.96 60.83 14.02
C ALA A 10 -6.21 60.15 12.66
N LEU A 11 -5.41 60.49 11.64
CA LEU A 11 -5.35 59.71 10.40
C LEU A 11 -4.55 58.41 10.67
N SER A 12 -5.25 57.31 10.82
CA SER A 12 -4.67 55.96 10.81
C SER A 12 -4.33 55.60 9.35
N ALA A 13 -3.07 55.71 8.97
CA ALA A 13 -2.58 55.17 7.70
C ALA A 13 -2.48 53.64 7.82
N SER A 14 -3.56 52.93 7.50
CA SER A 14 -3.53 51.48 7.35
C SER A 14 -2.76 51.13 6.08
N ALA A 15 -1.49 50.76 6.23
CA ALA A 15 -0.72 50.16 5.15
C ALA A 15 -1.35 48.81 4.79
N LEU A 16 -1.98 48.74 3.62
CA LEU A 16 -2.40 47.49 2.98
C LEU A 16 -1.13 46.71 2.60
N ILE A 17 -0.62 45.90 3.53
CA ILE A 17 0.37 44.87 3.22
C ILE A 17 -0.41 43.75 2.54
N GLY A 18 -0.46 43.77 1.21
CA GLY A 18 -0.93 42.62 0.44
C GLY A 18 -0.05 41.40 0.73
N PRO A 19 -0.57 40.17 0.58
CA PRO A 19 0.22 38.97 0.83
C PRO A 19 1.42 38.97 -0.10
N VAL A 20 2.62 38.98 0.47
CA VAL A 20 3.88 38.76 -0.26
C VAL A 20 3.85 37.32 -0.73
N ARG A 21 3.46 37.11 -2.00
CA ARG A 21 3.61 35.82 -2.67
C ARG A 21 5.12 35.60 -2.81
N ALA A 22 5.70 34.75 -1.98
CA ALA A 22 7.09 34.37 -2.14
C ALA A 22 7.27 33.83 -3.57
N GLN A 23 8.05 34.54 -4.39
CA GLN A 23 8.44 34.01 -5.70
C GLN A 23 9.37 32.83 -5.41
N VAL A 24 8.84 31.63 -5.59
CA VAL A 24 9.63 30.41 -5.54
C VAL A 24 10.58 30.47 -6.73
N SER A 25 11.87 30.61 -6.44
CA SER A 25 12.90 30.73 -7.45
C SER A 25 12.94 29.45 -8.29
N ALA A 26 12.92 29.60 -9.62
CA ALA A 26 13.22 28.50 -10.53
C ALA A 26 14.56 27.87 -10.14
N CYS A 27 14.66 26.54 -10.24
CA CYS A 27 15.90 25.85 -9.88
C CYS A 27 17.06 26.38 -10.74
N PRO A 28 18.22 26.71 -10.16
CA PRO A 28 19.32 27.31 -10.93
C PRO A 28 19.80 26.45 -12.11
N LYS A 29 19.65 25.12 -12.00
CA LYS A 29 19.94 24.13 -13.04
C LYS A 29 18.90 23.00 -12.97
N PRO A 30 17.72 23.15 -13.58
CA PRO A 30 16.73 22.09 -13.55
C PRO A 30 17.17 20.94 -14.47
N THR A 31 16.96 19.70 -14.04
CA THR A 31 17.10 18.54 -14.93
C THR A 31 15.90 18.53 -15.87
N ALA A 32 16.13 18.75 -17.16
CA ALA A 32 15.05 18.73 -18.13
C ALA A 32 14.43 17.32 -18.22
N PRO A 33 13.09 17.20 -18.23
CA PRO A 33 12.46 15.91 -18.45
C PRO A 33 12.76 15.41 -19.87
N GLN A 34 13.14 14.13 -20.01
CA GLN A 34 13.38 13.50 -21.31
C GLN A 34 12.09 13.33 -22.13
N ASN A 35 10.95 13.38 -21.44
CA ASN A 35 9.62 13.15 -21.97
C ASN A 35 8.70 14.31 -21.61
N ALA A 36 7.48 14.33 -22.17
CA ALA A 36 6.46 15.26 -21.71
C ALA A 36 6.25 15.09 -20.20
N ALA A 37 6.31 16.19 -19.44
CA ALA A 37 6.08 16.13 -18.01
C ALA A 37 4.60 15.83 -17.74
N PRO A 38 4.30 14.98 -16.75
CA PRO A 38 2.93 14.77 -16.31
C PRO A 38 2.35 16.07 -15.75
N SER A 39 1.03 16.16 -15.71
CA SER A 39 0.34 17.23 -15.01
C SER A 39 0.41 17.05 -13.51
N VAL A 40 0.31 18.18 -12.80
CA VAL A 40 0.40 18.26 -11.35
C VAL A 40 -0.84 18.98 -10.81
N ALA A 41 -1.42 18.47 -9.74
CA ALA A 41 -2.55 19.09 -9.06
C ALA A 41 -2.16 20.44 -8.42
N PRO A 42 -3.10 21.39 -8.27
CA PRO A 42 -2.82 22.68 -7.63
C PRO A 42 -2.19 22.52 -6.24
N GLY A 43 -1.21 23.36 -5.91
CA GLY A 43 -0.51 23.29 -4.62
C GLY A 43 0.64 22.27 -4.56
N PHE A 44 0.92 21.56 -5.66
CA PHE A 44 2.02 20.61 -5.78
C PHE A 44 2.98 20.98 -6.91
N ARG A 45 4.20 20.45 -6.81
CA ARG A 45 5.24 20.54 -7.83
C ARG A 45 5.93 19.20 -7.99
N LEU A 46 6.29 18.88 -9.23
CA LEU A 46 7.06 17.71 -9.61
C LEU A 46 8.34 18.14 -10.32
N GLU A 47 9.48 17.63 -9.89
CA GLU A 47 10.77 17.89 -10.54
C GLU A 47 11.54 16.60 -10.76
N VAL A 48 12.31 16.55 -11.84
CA VAL A 48 13.20 15.43 -12.15
C VAL A 48 14.47 15.56 -11.31
N VAL A 49 14.80 14.48 -10.60
CA VAL A 49 16.00 14.38 -9.76
C VAL A 49 17.13 13.67 -10.50
N ALA A 50 16.81 12.55 -11.14
CA ALA A 50 17.76 11.71 -11.85
C ALA A 50 17.08 11.03 -13.06
N GLN A 51 17.88 10.70 -14.07
CA GLN A 51 17.43 10.01 -15.29
C GLN A 51 18.52 9.05 -15.80
N GLY A 52 18.16 8.24 -16.80
CA GLY A 52 19.10 7.29 -17.42
C GLY A 52 19.27 6.00 -16.62
N LEU A 53 18.41 5.76 -15.63
CA LEU A 53 18.39 4.54 -14.85
C LEU A 53 17.74 3.40 -15.62
N ARG A 54 18.18 2.17 -15.34
CA ARG A 54 17.70 0.94 -15.97
C ARG A 54 16.47 0.42 -15.22
N LYS A 55 15.29 0.79 -15.71
CA LYS A 55 13.99 0.34 -15.18
C LYS A 55 13.92 0.44 -13.64
N PRO A 56 14.11 1.64 -13.06
CA PRO A 56 14.10 1.85 -11.62
C PRO A 56 12.77 1.40 -11.00
N ARG A 57 12.84 0.55 -9.97
CA ARG A 57 11.70 -0.04 -9.27
C ARG A 57 11.57 0.56 -7.87
N SER A 58 11.62 -0.26 -6.84
CA SER A 58 11.50 0.23 -5.47
C SER A 58 12.72 1.08 -5.10
N ILE A 59 12.46 2.11 -4.31
CA ILE A 59 13.43 3.10 -3.87
C ILE A 59 13.32 3.29 -2.36
N LEU A 60 14.44 3.59 -1.69
CA LEU A 60 14.46 3.90 -0.26
C LEU A 60 15.71 4.71 0.09
N PHE A 61 15.62 5.54 1.14
CA PHE A 61 16.77 6.28 1.63
C PHE A 61 17.56 5.48 2.67
N ASP A 62 18.88 5.55 2.58
CA ASP A 62 19.74 5.19 3.72
C ASP A 62 19.82 6.33 4.74
N ARG A 63 20.49 6.03 5.86
CA ARG A 63 20.60 6.94 7.00
C ARG A 63 21.47 8.17 6.74
N GLU A 64 22.30 8.13 5.70
CA GLU A 64 23.12 9.26 5.26
C GLU A 64 22.44 10.05 4.13
N GLY A 65 21.17 9.74 3.82
CA GLY A 65 20.38 10.44 2.81
C GLY A 65 20.68 10.03 1.37
N GLY A 66 21.41 8.94 1.16
CA GLY A 66 21.59 8.34 -0.17
C GLY A 66 20.33 7.59 -0.59
N LEU A 67 19.85 7.83 -1.82
CA LEU A 67 18.69 7.14 -2.37
C LEU A 67 19.13 5.84 -3.04
N LEU A 68 18.77 4.70 -2.45
CA LEU A 68 18.94 3.40 -3.07
C LEU A 68 17.81 3.14 -4.05
N VAL A 69 18.16 2.58 -5.21
CA VAL A 69 17.25 2.29 -6.32
C VAL A 69 17.50 0.87 -6.81
N VAL A 70 16.46 0.04 -6.82
CA VAL A 70 16.53 -1.25 -7.52
C VAL A 70 16.38 -1.00 -9.02
N GLU A 71 17.43 -1.25 -9.78
CA GLU A 71 17.41 -1.23 -11.24
C GLU A 71 17.16 -2.65 -11.73
N ARG A 72 15.95 -2.90 -12.25
CA ARG A 72 15.49 -4.26 -12.58
C ARG A 72 16.45 -4.96 -13.54
N ASN A 73 16.81 -6.19 -13.19
CA ASN A 73 17.74 -7.06 -13.92
C ASN A 73 19.16 -6.48 -14.03
N HIS A 74 19.51 -5.54 -13.16
CA HIS A 74 20.83 -4.94 -13.10
C HIS A 74 21.42 -5.01 -11.69
N GLY A 75 20.68 -4.59 -10.68
CA GLY A 75 21.13 -4.59 -9.29
C GLY A 75 20.55 -3.44 -8.47
N ILE A 76 21.34 -2.96 -7.50
CA ILE A 76 20.99 -1.84 -6.63
C ILE A 76 22.04 -0.75 -6.81
N SER A 77 21.56 0.45 -7.11
CA SER A 77 22.38 1.66 -7.22
C SER A 77 22.05 2.63 -6.09
N ARG A 78 23.01 3.47 -5.72
CA ARG A 78 22.87 4.55 -4.73
C ARG A 78 23.13 5.88 -5.40
N LEU A 79 22.19 6.80 -5.22
CA LEU A 79 22.25 8.17 -5.72
C LEU A 79 22.55 9.10 -4.53
N ALA A 80 23.68 9.80 -4.58
CA ALA A 80 23.92 10.93 -3.70
C ALA A 80 23.13 12.14 -4.23
N LEU A 81 22.42 12.84 -3.34
CA LEU A 81 21.52 13.93 -3.70
C LEU A 81 21.91 15.21 -2.97
N THR A 82 21.80 16.34 -3.66
CA THR A 82 22.01 17.68 -3.10
C THR A 82 20.87 18.61 -3.48
N GLY A 83 20.79 19.75 -2.79
CA GLY A 83 19.75 20.76 -3.00
C GLY A 83 18.59 20.68 -2.01
N ASP A 84 17.68 21.65 -2.15
CA ASP A 84 16.58 21.84 -1.22
C ASP A 84 15.25 22.11 -1.93
N GLY A 85 14.16 21.89 -1.19
CA GLY A 85 12.81 21.89 -1.73
C GLY A 85 12.70 21.03 -2.98
N ALA A 86 12.15 21.60 -4.06
CA ALA A 86 12.02 20.92 -5.35
C ALA A 86 13.31 20.86 -6.17
N CYS A 87 14.36 21.61 -5.79
CA CYS A 87 15.60 21.72 -6.55
C CYS A 87 16.63 20.67 -6.14
N VAL A 88 16.19 19.41 -6.08
CA VAL A 88 17.04 18.25 -5.77
C VAL A 88 17.63 17.70 -7.06
N GLN A 89 18.92 17.39 -7.03
CA GLN A 89 19.66 16.83 -8.16
C GLN A 89 20.71 15.83 -7.68
N LEU A 90 21.24 15.04 -8.62
CA LEU A 90 22.41 14.19 -8.37
C LEU A 90 23.62 15.00 -7.92
N ASP A 91 24.33 14.48 -6.92
CA ASP A 91 25.62 14.99 -6.45
C ASP A 91 26.72 13.99 -6.80
N GLY A 92 27.24 14.10 -8.02
CA GLY A 92 28.26 13.19 -8.56
C GLY A 92 27.68 11.96 -9.26
N ASP A 93 28.50 10.92 -9.37
CA ASP A 93 28.18 9.70 -10.13
C ASP A 93 27.30 8.74 -9.34
N VAL A 94 26.51 7.95 -10.07
CA VAL A 94 25.69 6.87 -9.50
C VAL A 94 26.60 5.73 -9.04
N GLN A 95 26.51 5.36 -7.76
CA GLN A 95 27.30 4.29 -7.16
C GLN A 95 26.58 2.94 -7.26
N THR A 96 27.24 1.90 -7.75
CA THR A 96 26.71 0.52 -7.67
C THR A 96 26.88 -0.01 -6.25
N VAL A 97 25.78 -0.44 -5.61
CA VAL A 97 25.77 -1.04 -4.28
C VAL A 97 25.82 -2.57 -4.37
N VAL A 98 24.96 -3.14 -5.23
CA VAL A 98 24.90 -4.59 -5.49
C VAL A 98 24.78 -4.79 -6.99
N GLN A 99 25.65 -5.63 -7.57
CA GLN A 99 25.61 -6.00 -8.98
C GLN A 99 25.04 -7.43 -9.10
N ASP A 100 23.72 -7.53 -9.23
CA ASP A 100 23.01 -8.81 -9.37
C ASP A 100 21.85 -8.66 -10.36
N GLY A 101 22.02 -9.30 -11.52
CA GLY A 101 21.05 -9.27 -12.62
C GLY A 101 19.75 -10.03 -12.36
N THR A 102 19.60 -10.68 -11.20
CA THR A 102 18.38 -11.38 -10.80
C THR A 102 17.43 -10.50 -9.97
N LEU A 103 17.93 -9.42 -9.38
CA LEU A 103 17.13 -8.49 -8.58
C LEU A 103 16.16 -7.71 -9.47
N ASN A 104 14.89 -7.64 -9.06
CA ASN A 104 13.83 -7.17 -9.97
C ASN A 104 12.80 -6.20 -9.38
N HIS A 105 12.73 -6.05 -8.05
CA HIS A 105 11.78 -5.13 -7.41
C HIS A 105 12.08 -4.82 -5.93
N GLY A 106 11.93 -5.79 -5.03
CA GLY A 106 11.86 -5.54 -3.59
C GLY A 106 13.20 -5.15 -2.96
N ILE A 107 13.14 -4.21 -2.04
CA ILE A 107 14.28 -3.72 -1.24
C ILE A 107 13.76 -3.24 0.12
N ALA A 108 14.50 -3.47 1.20
CA ALA A 108 14.19 -2.98 2.53
C ALA A 108 15.48 -2.86 3.36
N PHE A 109 15.47 -2.03 4.40
CA PHE A 109 16.49 -2.05 5.45
C PHE A 109 15.97 -2.72 6.71
N SER A 110 16.87 -3.28 7.52
CA SER A 110 16.61 -3.53 8.94
C SER A 110 16.22 -2.24 9.66
N GLN A 111 15.59 -2.33 10.84
CA GLN A 111 15.26 -1.16 11.67
C GLN A 111 16.50 -0.30 11.94
N HIS A 112 17.66 -0.95 12.07
CA HIS A 112 18.93 -0.28 12.30
C HIS A 112 19.69 0.12 11.02
N GLY A 113 19.12 -0.03 9.82
CA GLY A 113 19.73 0.41 8.56
C GLY A 113 21.09 -0.21 8.24
N ASN A 114 21.50 -1.24 8.99
CA ASN A 114 22.79 -1.90 8.91
C ASN A 114 22.73 -3.22 8.13
N THR A 115 21.53 -3.63 7.71
CA THR A 115 21.32 -4.78 6.85
C THR A 115 20.40 -4.38 5.71
N LEU A 116 20.91 -4.50 4.49
CA LEU A 116 20.15 -4.32 3.25
C LEU A 116 19.51 -5.66 2.85
N TYR A 117 18.22 -5.64 2.58
CA TYR A 117 17.49 -6.77 2.01
C TYR A 117 17.06 -6.44 0.59
N ALA A 118 17.13 -7.41 -0.31
CA ALA A 118 16.57 -7.29 -1.66
C ALA A 118 16.13 -8.63 -2.19
N SER A 119 15.25 -8.63 -3.19
CA SER A 119 14.65 -9.85 -3.72
C SER A 119 14.86 -10.05 -5.21
N SER A 120 15.12 -11.31 -5.58
CA SER A 120 14.89 -11.81 -6.95
C SER A 120 13.47 -12.40 -7.06
N HIS A 121 13.19 -13.10 -8.16
CA HIS A 121 11.93 -13.84 -8.30
C HIS A 121 11.81 -15.04 -7.34
N SER A 122 12.93 -15.63 -6.92
CA SER A 122 12.96 -16.89 -6.16
C SER A 122 13.35 -16.72 -4.70
N ASN A 123 14.13 -15.70 -4.37
CA ASN A 123 14.78 -15.56 -3.07
C ASN A 123 14.76 -14.12 -2.55
N VAL A 124 14.85 -14.00 -1.23
CA VAL A 124 15.23 -12.77 -0.53
C VAL A 124 16.65 -12.94 -0.01
N TYR A 125 17.47 -11.94 -0.30
CA TYR A 125 18.86 -11.84 0.08
C TYR A 125 19.04 -10.77 1.15
N ALA A 126 20.10 -10.90 1.93
CA ALA A 126 20.56 -9.89 2.87
C ALA A 126 22.05 -9.64 2.74
N TRP A 127 22.47 -8.41 3.00
CA TRP A 127 23.86 -7.96 3.09
C TRP A 127 24.02 -7.07 4.30
N ASP A 128 25.18 -7.12 4.95
CA ASP A 128 25.56 -6.05 5.88
C ASP A 128 25.83 -4.78 5.07
N TYR A 129 25.38 -3.64 5.58
CA TYR A 129 25.40 -2.36 4.86
C TYR A 129 26.01 -1.25 5.72
N ASP A 130 26.97 -0.52 5.14
CA ASP A 130 27.59 0.66 5.74
C ASP A 130 27.12 1.91 5.00
N ALA A 131 26.16 2.62 5.58
CA ALA A 131 25.58 3.82 5.01
C ALA A 131 26.60 4.95 4.82
N SER A 132 27.63 5.04 5.68
CA SER A 132 28.69 6.06 5.57
C SER A 132 29.53 5.91 4.30
N ARG A 133 29.59 4.69 3.77
CA ARG A 133 30.28 4.34 2.52
C ARG A 133 29.33 4.10 1.35
N GLY A 134 28.03 4.01 1.62
CA GLY A 134 27.02 3.71 0.62
C GLY A 134 27.16 2.31 -0.01
N GLN A 135 27.70 1.33 0.72
CA GLN A 135 28.06 0.01 0.14
C GLN A 135 27.75 -1.15 1.08
N THR A 136 27.62 -2.36 0.52
CA THR A 136 27.60 -3.60 1.30
C THR A 136 28.98 -3.97 1.81
N THR A 137 29.05 -4.58 3.00
CA THR A 137 30.31 -4.98 3.66
C THR A 137 30.41 -6.49 3.90
N SER A 138 29.48 -7.27 3.37
CA SER A 138 29.47 -8.73 3.44
C SER A 138 29.16 -9.32 2.06
N GLU A 139 29.41 -10.62 1.91
CA GLU A 139 28.79 -11.42 0.86
C GLU A 139 27.27 -11.48 1.04
N SER A 140 26.54 -11.82 -0.04
CA SER A 140 25.10 -12.03 0.03
C SER A 140 24.77 -13.29 0.82
N ARG A 141 23.74 -13.23 1.66
CA ARG A 141 23.14 -14.40 2.33
C ARG A 141 21.68 -14.54 1.93
N VAL A 142 21.29 -15.75 1.51
CA VAL A 142 19.87 -16.06 1.25
C VAL A 142 19.17 -16.21 2.59
N ILE A 143 18.08 -15.47 2.79
CA ILE A 143 17.31 -15.52 4.04
C ILE A 143 15.91 -16.13 3.87
N ILE A 144 15.33 -16.03 2.68
CA ILE A 144 14.05 -16.64 2.33
C ILE A 144 14.21 -17.19 0.92
N GLN A 145 13.78 -18.43 0.70
CA GLN A 145 13.92 -19.14 -0.57
C GLN A 145 12.62 -19.83 -0.98
N GLY A 146 12.62 -20.51 -2.13
CA GLY A 146 11.53 -21.38 -2.55
C GLY A 146 10.33 -20.64 -3.17
N MET A 147 10.52 -19.41 -3.66
CA MET A 147 9.43 -18.63 -4.29
C MET A 147 9.21 -18.90 -5.78
N GLY A 148 9.70 -20.05 -6.27
CA GLY A 148 9.45 -20.55 -7.61
C GLY A 148 10.37 -20.00 -8.70
N ASN A 149 10.06 -20.38 -9.94
CA ASN A 149 10.79 -19.96 -11.14
C ASN A 149 10.40 -18.53 -11.56
N PHE A 150 11.03 -18.04 -12.62
CA PHE A 150 10.58 -16.79 -13.24
C PHE A 150 9.24 -17.04 -13.93
N GLU A 151 8.18 -16.44 -13.37
CA GLU A 151 6.78 -16.61 -13.76
C GLU A 151 6.18 -15.24 -14.13
N GLU A 152 4.89 -15.18 -14.49
CA GLU A 152 4.22 -13.93 -14.90
C GLU A 152 4.36 -12.82 -13.84
N HIS A 153 3.96 -13.09 -12.59
CA HIS A 153 4.22 -12.19 -11.46
C HIS A 153 5.52 -12.56 -10.75
N SER A 154 6.64 -12.05 -11.25
CA SER A 154 7.99 -12.35 -10.76
C SER A 154 8.50 -11.45 -9.63
N THR A 155 7.80 -10.37 -9.27
CA THR A 155 8.26 -9.45 -8.22
C THR A 155 7.99 -9.99 -6.82
N ARG A 156 8.86 -9.67 -5.85
CA ARG A 156 8.68 -9.99 -4.43
C ARG A 156 8.83 -8.73 -3.58
N THR A 157 7.72 -8.10 -3.22
CA THR A 157 7.78 -6.83 -2.47
C THR A 157 8.24 -7.08 -1.05
N LEU A 158 9.13 -6.22 -0.54
CA LEU A 158 9.67 -6.31 0.81
C LEU A 158 9.20 -5.11 1.64
N LEU A 159 8.77 -5.36 2.87
CA LEU A 159 8.47 -4.31 3.85
C LEU A 159 9.02 -4.74 5.21
N MET A 160 9.87 -3.91 5.82
CA MET A 160 10.30 -4.14 7.20
C MET A 160 9.33 -3.41 8.15
N SER A 161 8.65 -4.17 9.00
CA SER A 161 7.69 -3.63 9.97
C SER A 161 8.39 -2.72 10.99
N GLN A 162 7.78 -1.56 11.28
CA GLN A 162 8.20 -0.66 12.33
C GLN A 162 7.47 -0.96 13.64
N ALA A 163 6.20 -1.36 13.57
CA ALA A 163 5.38 -1.76 14.71
C ALA A 163 5.81 -3.10 15.34
N ALA A 164 6.33 -4.03 14.53
CA ALA A 164 6.85 -5.34 14.95
C ALA A 164 8.32 -5.51 14.50
N PRO A 165 9.30 -4.97 15.25
CA PRO A 165 10.70 -5.03 14.88
C PRO A 165 11.21 -6.44 14.56
N GLY A 166 12.01 -6.55 13.50
CA GLY A 166 12.54 -7.82 13.00
C GLY A 166 11.58 -8.62 12.11
N MET A 167 10.34 -8.18 11.92
CA MET A 167 9.41 -8.82 10.98
C MET A 167 9.56 -8.22 9.58
N LEU A 168 10.09 -9.01 8.65
CA LEU A 168 10.16 -8.70 7.23
C LEU A 168 8.98 -9.34 6.49
N LEU A 169 8.13 -8.51 5.88
CA LEU A 169 7.05 -8.96 5.03
C LEU A 169 7.55 -9.21 3.60
N VAL A 170 6.98 -10.24 2.98
CA VAL A 170 7.20 -10.59 1.58
C VAL A 170 5.84 -10.77 0.91
N SER A 171 5.60 -10.03 -0.17
CA SER A 171 4.46 -10.28 -1.08
C SER A 171 4.91 -11.17 -2.24
N ARG A 172 4.09 -12.15 -2.60
CA ARG A 172 4.28 -13.02 -3.77
C ARG A 172 2.97 -13.18 -4.52
N GLY A 173 2.97 -12.80 -5.80
CA GLY A 173 1.83 -12.98 -6.69
C GLY A 173 1.60 -14.42 -7.15
N SER A 174 0.61 -14.58 -8.04
CA SER A 174 0.28 -15.81 -8.76
C SER A 174 1.24 -16.11 -9.90
N VAL A 175 1.21 -17.32 -10.44
CA VAL A 175 2.10 -17.70 -11.56
C VAL A 175 1.49 -17.41 -12.95
N GLY A 176 0.25 -16.94 -12.97
CA GLY A 176 -0.48 -16.59 -14.18
C GLY A 176 -1.69 -15.71 -13.90
N ASN A 177 -2.37 -15.24 -14.95
CA ASN A 177 -3.58 -14.42 -14.80
C ASN A 177 -4.67 -15.06 -13.90
N ILE A 178 -4.99 -16.33 -14.16
CA ILE A 178 -5.82 -17.20 -13.29
C ILE A 178 -5.01 -18.44 -12.93
N ASP A 179 -4.61 -18.54 -11.67
CA ASP A 179 -3.82 -19.63 -11.08
C ASP A 179 -4.70 -20.42 -10.13
N LEU A 180 -5.34 -21.48 -10.64
CA LEU A 180 -6.23 -22.34 -9.88
C LEU A 180 -5.52 -23.10 -8.75
N GLN A 181 -4.19 -23.14 -8.70
CA GLN A 181 -3.49 -23.77 -7.59
C GLN A 181 -3.56 -22.93 -6.31
N THR A 182 -3.79 -21.61 -6.42
CA THR A 182 -3.87 -20.69 -5.27
C THR A 182 -5.06 -20.91 -4.33
N VAL A 183 -5.98 -21.80 -4.70
CA VAL A 183 -7.02 -22.32 -3.79
C VAL A 183 -6.42 -23.10 -2.62
N ASP A 184 -5.17 -23.56 -2.74
CA ASP A 184 -4.39 -24.16 -1.68
C ASP A 184 -3.26 -23.21 -1.23
N LYS A 185 -3.46 -22.56 -0.09
CA LYS A 185 -2.48 -21.63 0.51
C LYS A 185 -1.11 -22.26 0.80
N THR A 186 -1.00 -23.59 0.88
CA THR A 186 0.27 -24.27 1.20
C THR A 186 1.31 -24.16 0.08
N ASN A 187 0.92 -23.79 -1.13
CA ASN A 187 1.87 -23.49 -2.22
C ASN A 187 2.60 -22.13 -2.05
N GLY A 188 2.12 -21.29 -1.13
CA GLY A 188 2.66 -19.96 -0.84
C GLY A 188 2.65 -18.99 -2.02
N ARG A 189 1.67 -19.05 -2.92
CA ARG A 189 1.45 -18.11 -4.03
C ARG A 189 0.24 -17.24 -3.76
N ALA A 190 0.21 -16.06 -4.39
CA ALA A 190 -0.84 -15.08 -4.16
C ALA A 190 -1.05 -14.78 -2.66
N THR A 191 0.08 -14.57 -1.95
CA THR A 191 0.12 -14.40 -0.50
C THR A 191 0.99 -13.22 -0.07
N ILE A 192 0.72 -12.73 1.13
CA ILE A 192 1.62 -11.88 1.91
C ILE A 192 1.97 -12.62 3.20
N LYS A 193 3.28 -12.77 3.47
CA LYS A 193 3.79 -13.46 4.66
C LYS A 193 4.85 -12.62 5.38
N ALA A 194 4.95 -12.76 6.70
CA ALA A 194 5.98 -12.09 7.51
C ALA A 194 6.94 -13.10 8.15
N PHE A 195 8.22 -12.76 8.15
CA PHE A 195 9.30 -13.62 8.63
C PHE A 195 10.12 -12.87 9.68
N ASN A 196 10.37 -13.51 10.83
CA ASN A 196 11.22 -12.93 11.85
C ASN A 196 12.70 -13.11 11.46
N VAL A 197 13.31 -12.09 10.88
CA VAL A 197 14.69 -12.16 10.38
C VAL A 197 15.75 -11.97 11.48
N THR A 198 15.34 -11.69 12.71
CA THR A 198 16.26 -11.57 13.87
C THR A 198 16.48 -12.89 14.61
N ASN A 199 15.55 -13.84 14.48
CA ASN A 199 15.62 -15.16 15.10
C ASN A 199 15.97 -16.26 14.07
N MET A 200 16.65 -15.87 13.00
CA MET A 200 17.09 -16.83 11.99
C MET A 200 18.20 -17.72 12.52
N THR A 201 18.10 -19.01 12.20
CA THR A 201 19.21 -19.96 12.33
C THR A 201 20.05 -19.92 11.05
N ASP A 202 21.01 -20.82 10.90
CA ASP A 202 21.90 -20.87 9.73
C ASP A 202 21.18 -21.24 8.41
N ALA A 203 19.93 -21.70 8.46
CA ALA A 203 19.17 -22.10 7.28
C ALA A 203 18.17 -21.00 6.84
N PRO A 204 18.05 -20.72 5.53
CA PRO A 204 17.02 -19.82 5.02
C PRO A 204 15.61 -20.37 5.27
N TYR A 205 14.65 -19.47 5.46
CA TYR A 205 13.25 -19.85 5.49
C TYR A 205 12.79 -20.36 4.12
N ASP A 206 12.01 -21.44 4.11
CA ASP A 206 11.24 -21.81 2.93
C ASP A 206 9.93 -21.00 2.90
N HIS A 207 9.70 -20.24 1.83
CA HIS A 207 8.57 -19.30 1.76
C HIS A 207 7.22 -19.99 1.89
N ALA A 208 7.04 -21.18 1.29
CA ALA A 208 5.76 -21.88 1.31
C ALA A 208 5.42 -22.37 2.72
N SER A 209 6.38 -23.01 3.39
CA SER A 209 6.17 -23.70 4.68
C SER A 209 6.49 -22.87 5.93
N SER A 210 7.23 -21.76 5.82
CA SER A 210 7.65 -20.92 6.96
C SER A 210 6.98 -19.55 6.96
N GLY A 211 7.12 -18.78 8.04
CA GLY A 211 6.59 -17.41 8.14
C GLY A 211 5.09 -17.35 8.46
N LEU A 212 4.71 -16.23 9.04
CA LEU A 212 3.35 -15.90 9.43
C LEU A 212 2.54 -15.49 8.19
N LEU A 213 1.40 -16.13 7.94
CA LEU A 213 0.52 -15.76 6.83
C LEU A 213 -0.35 -14.55 7.24
N LEU A 214 -0.25 -13.44 6.50
CA LEU A 214 -1.10 -12.27 6.69
C LEU A 214 -2.34 -12.33 5.82
N GLY A 215 -2.19 -12.79 4.59
CA GLY A 215 -3.28 -12.90 3.63
C GLY A 215 -2.93 -13.81 2.47
N TRP A 216 -3.94 -14.41 1.87
CA TRP A 216 -3.85 -15.21 0.65
C TRP A 216 -5.07 -14.96 -0.25
N GLY A 217 -5.05 -15.49 -1.47
CA GLY A 217 -6.04 -15.08 -2.47
C GLY A 217 -5.83 -13.62 -2.89
N LEU A 218 -4.57 -13.21 -3.00
CA LEU A 218 -4.10 -11.90 -3.44
C LEU A 218 -3.29 -12.09 -4.74
N ARG A 219 -3.94 -12.02 -5.90
CA ARG A 219 -3.37 -12.26 -7.25
C ARG A 219 -1.98 -11.67 -7.40
N ASN A 220 -1.82 -10.37 -7.15
CA ASN A 220 -0.51 -9.71 -7.22
C ASN A 220 -0.51 -8.37 -6.46
N SER A 221 -0.45 -8.46 -5.13
CA SER A 221 -0.42 -7.30 -4.24
C SER A 221 0.99 -6.70 -4.18
N ALA A 222 1.35 -5.96 -5.23
CA ALA A 222 2.70 -5.46 -5.45
C ALA A 222 3.10 -4.31 -4.51
N GLY A 223 2.16 -3.52 -4.01
CA GLY A 223 2.42 -2.53 -2.96
C GLY A 223 2.00 -3.03 -1.60
N VAL A 224 2.85 -2.85 -0.58
CA VAL A 224 2.56 -3.19 0.82
C VAL A 224 3.10 -2.09 1.72
N ALA A 225 2.29 -1.60 2.66
CA ALA A 225 2.68 -0.58 3.63
C ALA A 225 2.16 -0.89 5.03
N GLU A 226 2.83 -0.32 6.02
CA GLU A 226 2.37 -0.28 7.40
C GLU A 226 1.90 1.15 7.72
N ASP A 227 0.67 1.27 8.20
CA ASP A 227 0.13 2.53 8.69
C ASP A 227 0.81 2.90 10.02
N PRO A 228 1.45 4.07 10.14
CA PRO A 228 2.21 4.43 11.33
C PRO A 228 1.34 4.71 12.56
N ALA A 229 0.05 5.02 12.37
CA ALA A 229 -0.86 5.33 13.49
C ALA A 229 -1.35 4.06 14.21
N SER A 230 -1.71 3.03 13.45
CA SER A 230 -2.30 1.79 13.97
C SER A 230 -1.35 0.59 13.93
N GLY A 231 -0.25 0.65 13.17
CA GLY A 231 0.61 -0.49 12.86
C GLY A 231 -0.05 -1.49 11.90
N ALA A 232 -1.20 -1.14 11.31
CA ALA A 232 -1.92 -2.00 10.38
C ALA A 232 -1.20 -2.16 9.04
N ILE A 233 -1.24 -3.36 8.50
CA ILE A 233 -0.70 -3.65 7.18
C ILE A 233 -1.80 -3.46 6.12
N TYR A 234 -1.45 -2.72 5.08
CA TYR A 234 -2.25 -2.51 3.89
C TYR A 234 -1.51 -3.02 2.66
N SER A 235 -2.24 -3.54 1.68
CA SER A 235 -1.70 -3.84 0.36
C SER A 235 -2.56 -3.27 -0.76
N VAL A 236 -1.94 -3.02 -1.90
CA VAL A 236 -2.62 -2.64 -3.14
C VAL A 236 -2.47 -3.73 -4.19
N GLU A 237 -3.59 -4.13 -4.78
CA GLU A 237 -3.73 -5.31 -5.62
C GLU A 237 -3.77 -4.97 -7.11
N ASN A 238 -3.13 -5.82 -7.92
CA ASN A 238 -3.34 -5.87 -9.37
C ASN A 238 -4.27 -7.05 -9.67
N SER A 239 -5.52 -6.75 -9.97
CA SER A 239 -6.59 -7.72 -10.14
C SER A 239 -6.57 -8.39 -11.52
N VAL A 240 -7.55 -9.25 -11.82
CA VAL A 240 -7.50 -10.13 -13.00
C VAL A 240 -7.71 -9.39 -14.32
N ASP A 241 -6.98 -9.86 -15.33
CA ASP A 241 -7.08 -9.44 -16.72
C ASP A 241 -8.19 -10.21 -17.46
N ASP A 242 -8.75 -9.61 -18.52
CA ASP A 242 -9.68 -10.25 -19.46
C ASP A 242 -10.94 -10.83 -18.80
N MET A 243 -11.40 -10.16 -17.74
CA MET A 243 -12.57 -10.60 -17.00
C MET A 243 -13.81 -10.70 -17.91
N THR A 244 -14.48 -11.85 -17.78
CA THR A 244 -15.79 -12.09 -18.38
C THR A 244 -16.81 -12.45 -17.31
N ARG A 245 -18.08 -12.15 -17.61
CA ARG A 245 -19.26 -12.53 -16.83
C ARG A 245 -20.31 -13.08 -17.78
N ASN A 246 -20.75 -14.32 -17.57
CA ASN A 246 -21.68 -15.03 -18.46
C ASN A 246 -21.27 -14.94 -19.95
N GLY A 247 -19.99 -15.16 -20.23
CA GLY A 247 -19.42 -15.11 -21.58
C GLY A 247 -19.26 -13.71 -22.19
N LYS A 248 -19.62 -12.63 -21.47
CA LYS A 248 -19.46 -11.24 -21.93
C LYS A 248 -18.23 -10.60 -21.27
N PRO A 249 -17.35 -9.95 -22.05
CA PRO A 249 -16.27 -9.14 -21.49
C PRO A 249 -16.85 -7.99 -20.65
N ILE A 250 -16.32 -7.84 -19.45
CA ILE A 250 -16.57 -6.70 -18.56
C ILE A 250 -15.25 -6.04 -18.13
N ASN A 251 -14.14 -6.43 -18.76
CA ASN A 251 -12.80 -6.10 -18.34
C ASN A 251 -12.53 -4.59 -18.34
N ASP A 252 -13.13 -3.81 -19.25
CA ASP A 252 -12.80 -2.38 -19.36
C ASP A 252 -13.03 -1.59 -18.05
N ASP A 253 -14.03 -1.95 -17.25
CA ASP A 253 -14.31 -1.29 -15.97
C ASP A 253 -14.49 -2.29 -14.80
N ASN A 254 -14.09 -3.55 -14.96
CA ASN A 254 -14.08 -4.54 -13.88
C ASN A 254 -12.95 -5.60 -14.06
N PRO A 255 -12.54 -6.27 -12.98
CA PRO A 255 -12.82 -5.87 -11.61
C PRO A 255 -12.05 -4.60 -11.26
N GLY A 256 -12.38 -4.00 -10.11
CA GLY A 256 -11.53 -2.94 -9.59
C GLY A 256 -10.20 -3.46 -9.10
N GLU A 257 -9.22 -2.58 -9.08
CA GLU A 257 -8.01 -2.77 -8.27
C GLU A 257 -8.39 -2.58 -6.79
N GLU A 258 -7.57 -3.03 -5.85
CA GLU A 258 -8.00 -3.14 -4.46
C GLU A 258 -7.00 -2.52 -3.48
N LEU A 259 -7.50 -1.88 -2.42
CA LEU A 259 -6.77 -1.60 -1.19
C LEU A 259 -7.25 -2.57 -0.10
N ASN A 260 -6.42 -3.54 0.25
CA ASN A 260 -6.73 -4.61 1.19
C ASN A 260 -6.13 -4.32 2.58
N PHE A 261 -6.89 -4.57 3.64
CA PHE A 261 -6.49 -4.38 5.05
C PHE A 261 -6.21 -5.73 5.70
N HIS A 262 -4.99 -5.93 6.20
CA HIS A 262 -4.52 -7.20 6.79
C HIS A 262 -4.43 -7.17 8.32
N GLY A 263 -4.81 -6.05 8.94
CA GLY A 263 -4.65 -5.83 10.38
C GLY A 263 -3.21 -5.55 10.80
N PRO A 264 -2.99 -5.22 12.08
CA PRO A 264 -1.66 -5.03 12.64
C PRO A 264 -0.89 -6.33 12.75
N LEU A 265 0.44 -6.22 12.71
CA LEU A 265 1.37 -7.34 12.93
C LEU A 265 1.65 -7.64 14.41
N ASP A 266 1.02 -6.92 15.34
CA ASP A 266 1.33 -7.07 16.75
C ASP A 266 0.81 -8.40 17.32
N ALA A 267 1.61 -9.02 18.20
CA ALA A 267 1.25 -10.29 18.83
C ALA A 267 0.16 -10.14 19.92
N ARG A 268 -0.36 -8.93 20.13
CA ARG A 268 -1.32 -8.60 21.20
C ARG A 268 -2.76 -8.55 20.69
N THR A 269 -2.94 -8.36 19.40
CA THR A 269 -4.24 -8.33 18.75
C THR A 269 -4.31 -9.49 17.75
N ASN A 270 -5.11 -10.50 18.07
CA ASN A 270 -5.50 -11.48 17.05
C ASN A 270 -6.47 -10.75 16.11
N SER A 271 -5.94 -10.06 15.11
CA SER A 271 -6.75 -9.35 14.12
C SER A 271 -7.65 -10.36 13.41
N LEU A 272 -8.95 -10.07 13.33
CA LEU A 272 -9.94 -10.96 12.72
C LEU A 272 -9.64 -11.31 11.25
N VAL A 273 -8.77 -10.55 10.59
CA VAL A 273 -8.42 -10.71 9.17
C VAL A 273 -7.03 -11.34 8.93
N GLN A 274 -6.28 -11.67 9.98
CA GLN A 274 -4.96 -12.28 9.81
C GLN A 274 -5.07 -13.69 9.22
N GLY A 275 -4.39 -13.91 8.09
CA GLY A 275 -4.43 -15.16 7.35
C GLY A 275 -5.73 -15.36 6.55
N ALA A 276 -6.54 -14.31 6.40
CA ALA A 276 -7.77 -14.35 5.64
C ALA A 276 -7.52 -14.52 4.13
N ASN A 277 -8.57 -14.98 3.43
CA ASN A 277 -8.58 -15.10 1.98
C ASN A 277 -9.32 -13.90 1.36
N TYR A 278 -8.68 -13.23 0.39
CA TYR A 278 -9.16 -12.03 -0.29
C TYR A 278 -9.81 -12.33 -1.65
N GLY A 279 -10.14 -13.59 -1.95
CA GLY A 279 -11.08 -13.97 -3.00
C GLY A 279 -10.47 -14.58 -4.26
N TYR A 280 -9.25 -14.20 -4.66
CA TYR A 280 -8.59 -14.80 -5.82
C TYR A 280 -8.41 -16.33 -5.61
N PRO A 281 -8.68 -17.18 -6.62
CA PRO A 281 -8.87 -16.86 -8.04
C PRO A 281 -10.33 -16.76 -8.52
N PHE A 282 -11.31 -16.76 -7.61
CA PHE A 282 -12.72 -16.87 -7.99
C PHE A 282 -13.53 -15.58 -7.77
N CYS A 283 -13.14 -14.77 -6.80
CA CYS A 283 -13.91 -13.64 -6.31
C CYS A 283 -13.11 -12.36 -6.44
N PHE A 284 -13.75 -11.32 -6.98
CA PHE A 284 -13.11 -10.05 -7.32
C PHE A 284 -14.01 -8.88 -6.98
N ALA A 285 -13.44 -7.73 -6.64
CA ALA A 285 -14.22 -6.55 -6.26
C ALA A 285 -14.88 -5.85 -7.47
N ALA A 286 -16.16 -5.53 -7.34
CA ALA A 286 -16.89 -4.74 -8.34
C ALA A 286 -16.45 -3.27 -8.33
N TRP A 287 -16.10 -2.72 -9.50
CA TRP A 287 -15.86 -1.29 -9.70
C TRP A 287 -17.03 -0.63 -10.44
N ASN A 288 -17.56 -1.28 -11.47
CA ASN A 288 -18.75 -0.84 -12.18
C ASN A 288 -19.85 -1.93 -12.15
N PRO A 289 -20.68 -1.98 -11.09
CA PRO A 289 -21.72 -2.98 -10.91
C PRO A 289 -22.71 -3.07 -12.07
N ASP A 290 -23.01 -1.95 -12.74
CA ASP A 290 -23.99 -1.87 -13.84
C ASP A 290 -23.57 -2.71 -15.06
N GLN A 291 -22.28 -3.00 -15.22
CA GLN A 291 -21.77 -3.85 -16.29
C GLN A 291 -21.77 -5.34 -15.94
N ILE A 292 -22.02 -5.70 -14.67
CA ILE A 292 -21.95 -7.09 -14.21
C ILE A 292 -23.33 -7.73 -14.33
N ALA A 293 -23.49 -8.64 -15.29
CA ALA A 293 -24.74 -9.37 -15.48
C ALA A 293 -25.10 -10.23 -14.25
N ASP A 294 -26.39 -10.25 -13.91
CA ASP A 294 -26.96 -11.02 -12.79
C ASP A 294 -26.29 -10.73 -11.44
N TYR A 295 -25.80 -9.50 -11.26
CA TYR A 295 -25.21 -9.01 -10.01
C TYR A 295 -26.11 -7.94 -9.40
N SER A 296 -26.29 -8.00 -8.08
CA SER A 296 -27.13 -7.07 -7.31
C SER A 296 -26.37 -6.35 -6.20
N GLY A 297 -25.04 -6.51 -6.17
CA GLY A 297 -24.18 -5.85 -5.20
C GLY A 297 -23.81 -4.43 -5.62
N VAL A 298 -22.92 -3.82 -4.83
CA VAL A 298 -22.43 -2.46 -5.03
C VAL A 298 -20.92 -2.43 -5.20
N VAL A 299 -20.37 -1.27 -5.55
CA VAL A 299 -18.92 -1.03 -5.60
C VAL A 299 -18.27 -1.53 -4.31
N GLY A 300 -17.14 -2.24 -4.44
CA GLY A 300 -16.38 -2.78 -3.32
C GLY A 300 -16.80 -4.15 -2.84
N GLN A 301 -18.02 -4.61 -3.16
CA GLN A 301 -18.40 -5.98 -2.87
C GLN A 301 -17.79 -6.95 -3.88
N GLN A 302 -17.44 -8.15 -3.42
CA GLN A 302 -16.90 -9.18 -4.30
C GLN A 302 -18.01 -9.95 -5.03
N PHE A 303 -17.70 -10.37 -6.25
CA PHE A 303 -18.56 -11.20 -7.11
C PHE A 303 -17.73 -12.30 -7.77
N ALA A 304 -18.41 -13.36 -8.21
CA ALA A 304 -17.77 -14.50 -8.85
C ALA A 304 -17.41 -14.19 -10.32
N ILE A 305 -16.20 -14.54 -10.74
CA ILE A 305 -15.80 -14.47 -12.15
C ILE A 305 -16.54 -15.52 -13.01
N GLY A 306 -16.75 -15.21 -14.29
CA GLY A 306 -17.22 -16.19 -15.28
C GLY A 306 -18.71 -16.50 -15.17
N GLU A 307 -19.06 -17.78 -15.27
CA GLU A 307 -20.43 -18.28 -15.12
C GLU A 307 -20.67 -18.76 -13.69
N GLN A 308 -21.70 -18.20 -13.05
CA GLN A 308 -22.09 -18.64 -11.71
C GLN A 308 -22.60 -20.08 -11.74
N ASN A 309 -22.24 -20.85 -10.71
CA ASN A 309 -22.72 -22.21 -10.52
C ASN A 309 -23.10 -22.47 -9.05
N ALA A 310 -23.49 -23.71 -8.74
CA ALA A 310 -23.96 -24.09 -7.41
C ALA A 310 -22.89 -23.93 -6.31
N THR A 311 -21.60 -23.95 -6.68
CA THR A 311 -20.47 -23.90 -5.74
C THR A 311 -19.81 -22.52 -5.69
N VAL A 312 -19.59 -21.91 -6.86
CA VAL A 312 -18.96 -20.58 -6.99
C VAL A 312 -19.98 -19.62 -7.61
N ASN A 313 -20.45 -18.70 -6.79
CA ASN A 313 -21.43 -17.66 -7.12
C ASN A 313 -21.20 -16.43 -6.24
N ASP A 314 -21.95 -15.36 -6.47
CA ASP A 314 -21.72 -14.10 -5.76
C ASP A 314 -21.94 -14.24 -4.25
N SER A 315 -22.94 -15.03 -3.82
CA SER A 315 -23.17 -15.33 -2.40
C SER A 315 -22.00 -16.10 -1.78
N PHE A 316 -21.35 -17.00 -2.52
CA PHE A 316 -20.13 -17.66 -2.08
C PHE A 316 -19.03 -16.63 -1.82
N CYS A 317 -18.79 -15.70 -2.76
CA CYS A 317 -17.78 -14.66 -2.60
C CYS A 317 -18.05 -13.76 -1.39
N GLN A 318 -19.28 -13.28 -1.25
CA GLN A 318 -19.66 -12.35 -0.18
C GLN A 318 -19.61 -12.95 1.22
N ASN A 319 -19.81 -14.27 1.35
CA ASN A 319 -19.89 -14.92 2.65
C ASN A 319 -18.59 -15.60 3.11
N ASN A 320 -17.64 -15.87 2.20
CA ASN A 320 -16.46 -16.68 2.50
C ASN A 320 -15.13 -15.92 2.42
N TYR A 321 -15.11 -14.73 1.83
CA TYR A 321 -13.89 -13.96 1.59
C TYR A 321 -13.97 -12.54 2.11
N VAL A 322 -12.80 -11.94 2.30
CA VAL A 322 -12.66 -10.56 2.77
C VAL A 322 -12.66 -9.62 1.57
N ALA A 323 -13.68 -8.76 1.51
CA ALA A 323 -13.76 -7.67 0.55
C ALA A 323 -12.71 -6.59 0.86
N PRO A 324 -12.26 -5.83 -0.15
CA PRO A 324 -11.27 -4.79 0.05
C PRO A 324 -11.81 -3.62 0.88
N ARG A 325 -10.90 -2.89 1.53
CA ARG A 325 -11.26 -1.67 2.28
C ARG A 325 -11.69 -0.56 1.33
N LEU A 326 -11.05 -0.45 0.17
CA LEU A 326 -11.45 0.41 -0.93
C LEU A 326 -11.22 -0.33 -2.25
N THR A 327 -12.07 -0.06 -3.22
CA THR A 327 -11.85 -0.46 -4.61
C THR A 327 -11.39 0.76 -5.40
N LEU A 328 -10.44 0.54 -6.30
CA LEU A 328 -9.80 1.53 -7.14
C LEU A 328 -10.13 1.21 -8.60
N GLN A 329 -9.99 2.21 -9.47
CA GLN A 329 -10.33 2.06 -10.88
C GLN A 329 -9.59 0.88 -11.51
N ALA A 330 -10.34 0.06 -12.25
CA ALA A 330 -9.85 -1.12 -12.96
C ALA A 330 -8.60 -0.82 -13.82
N HIS A 331 -7.66 -1.76 -13.81
CA HIS A 331 -6.42 -1.76 -14.62
C HIS A 331 -5.45 -0.60 -14.36
N THR A 332 -5.64 0.17 -13.29
CA THR A 332 -4.70 1.26 -12.96
C THR A 332 -3.34 0.76 -12.46
N ALA A 333 -3.23 -0.53 -12.15
CA ALA A 333 -2.02 -1.27 -11.82
C ALA A 333 -1.21 -0.65 -10.66
N PRO A 334 -1.73 -0.69 -9.42
CA PRO A 334 -1.04 -0.10 -8.28
C PRO A 334 0.21 -0.90 -7.91
N LEU A 335 1.36 -0.23 -7.74
CA LEU A 335 2.65 -0.92 -7.52
C LEU A 335 3.35 -0.60 -6.20
N ASP A 336 3.00 0.50 -5.55
CA ASP A 336 3.49 0.84 -4.22
C ASP A 336 2.45 1.68 -3.47
N ILE A 337 2.53 1.59 -2.14
CA ILE A 337 1.77 2.41 -1.21
C ILE A 337 2.73 2.92 -0.13
N LYS A 338 2.59 4.19 0.25
CA LYS A 338 3.30 4.77 1.41
C LYS A 338 2.38 5.69 2.19
N PHE A 339 2.29 5.45 3.48
CA PHE A 339 1.67 6.40 4.40
C PHE A 339 2.59 7.59 4.61
N ASN A 340 2.02 8.78 4.78
CA ASN A 340 2.76 9.90 5.35
C ASN A 340 3.04 9.64 6.85
N PRO A 341 4.06 10.29 7.44
CA PRO A 341 4.46 10.02 8.82
C PRO A 341 3.35 10.16 9.88
N SER A 342 2.33 10.98 9.63
CA SER A 342 1.19 11.18 10.53
C SER A 342 0.05 10.18 10.35
N GLY A 343 0.10 9.29 9.35
CA GLY A 343 -0.96 8.32 9.07
C GLY A 343 -2.28 8.95 8.59
N THR A 344 -2.23 10.20 8.13
CA THR A 344 -3.42 10.95 7.64
C THR A 344 -3.64 10.82 6.15
N ALA A 345 -2.70 10.22 5.41
CA ALA A 345 -2.88 9.87 4.01
C ALA A 345 -1.97 8.74 3.55
N ALA A 346 -2.47 7.97 2.58
CA ALA A 346 -1.70 7.02 1.80
C ALA A 346 -1.47 7.55 0.38
N TRP A 347 -0.24 7.43 -0.11
CA TRP A 347 0.17 7.74 -1.47
C TRP A 347 0.32 6.44 -2.24
N VAL A 348 -0.33 6.32 -3.40
CA VAL A 348 -0.38 5.08 -4.19
C VAL A 348 0.06 5.36 -5.63
N THR A 349 1.04 4.60 -6.12
CA THR A 349 1.49 4.69 -7.51
C THR A 349 0.61 3.83 -8.40
N MET A 350 0.00 4.43 -9.43
CA MET A 350 -0.81 3.75 -10.43
C MET A 350 -0.01 3.65 -11.73
N HIS A 351 0.59 2.49 -11.99
CA HIS A 351 1.59 2.28 -13.05
C HIS A 351 1.02 2.39 -14.47
N GLY A 352 -0.29 2.19 -14.61
CA GLY A 352 -1.03 2.36 -15.85
C GLY A 352 -1.35 1.06 -16.58
N SER A 353 -2.53 1.06 -17.18
CA SER A 353 -3.16 -0.10 -17.81
C SER A 353 -2.46 -0.54 -19.10
N TRP A 354 -2.47 -1.84 -19.33
CA TRP A 354 -2.25 -2.43 -20.66
C TRP A 354 -3.49 -3.16 -21.19
N ASN A 355 -4.39 -3.60 -20.30
CA ASN A 355 -5.55 -4.42 -20.63
C ASN A 355 -6.90 -3.68 -20.54
N ARG A 356 -6.92 -2.45 -21.04
CA ARG A 356 -8.12 -1.61 -21.13
C ARG A 356 -8.12 -0.91 -22.48
N LYS A 357 -9.29 -0.80 -23.12
CA LYS A 357 -9.40 -0.16 -24.44
C LYS A 357 -8.93 1.30 -24.41
N GLU A 358 -9.46 2.07 -23.47
CA GLU A 358 -8.99 3.43 -23.18
C GLU A 358 -8.03 3.33 -21.98
N PRO A 359 -6.77 3.77 -22.07
CA PRO A 359 -5.83 3.57 -20.97
C PRO A 359 -6.24 4.33 -19.70
N ALA A 360 -5.92 3.77 -18.53
CA ALA A 360 -6.17 4.35 -17.21
C ALA A 360 -4.94 4.20 -16.32
N GLY A 361 -4.82 5.02 -15.27
CA GLY A 361 -3.67 5.02 -14.35
C GLY A 361 -2.66 6.10 -14.74
N TYR A 362 -1.37 5.75 -14.81
CA TYR A 362 -0.28 6.69 -15.14
C TYR A 362 -0.25 7.90 -14.20
N LYS A 363 -0.42 7.63 -12.90
CA LYS A 363 -0.71 8.66 -11.90
C LYS A 363 -0.26 8.32 -10.49
N LEU A 364 -0.12 9.36 -9.67
CA LEU A 364 0.10 9.27 -8.23
C LEU A 364 -1.19 9.69 -7.51
N LEU A 365 -1.81 8.75 -6.80
CA LEU A 365 -3.06 8.94 -6.07
C LEU A 365 -2.78 9.24 -4.60
N LEU A 366 -3.51 10.20 -4.02
CA LEU A 366 -3.55 10.50 -2.60
C LEU A 366 -4.88 10.04 -1.99
N ILE A 367 -4.86 9.10 -1.06
CA ILE A 367 -6.04 8.60 -0.34
C ILE A 367 -6.01 9.16 1.09
N PRO A 368 -7.01 9.95 1.53
CA PRO A 368 -7.07 10.45 2.88
C PRO A 368 -7.38 9.34 3.90
N PHE A 369 -6.72 9.40 5.04
CA PHE A 369 -6.93 8.56 6.21
C PHE A 369 -7.31 9.43 7.41
N ASP A 370 -8.05 8.86 8.35
CA ASP A 370 -8.55 9.55 9.53
C ASP A 370 -7.48 9.82 10.62
N GLY A 371 -6.25 9.34 10.43
CA GLY A 371 -5.19 9.39 11.46
C GLY A 371 -5.34 8.33 12.55
N HIS A 372 -6.32 7.44 12.43
CA HIS A 372 -6.58 6.29 13.30
C HIS A 372 -6.48 4.95 12.52
N GLY A 373 -5.89 4.99 11.33
CA GLY A 373 -5.58 3.82 10.54
C GLY A 373 -6.70 3.35 9.61
N SER A 374 -7.68 4.18 9.28
CA SER A 374 -8.71 3.88 8.27
C SER A 374 -8.83 4.98 7.20
N PRO A 375 -9.09 4.61 5.92
CA PRO A 375 -9.49 5.60 4.92
C PRO A 375 -10.73 6.37 5.36
N THR A 376 -10.83 7.65 5.01
CA THR A 376 -12.03 8.45 5.33
C THR A 376 -13.22 8.11 4.43
N ALA A 377 -12.94 7.64 3.21
CA ALA A 377 -13.96 7.26 2.25
C ALA A 377 -14.63 5.92 2.62
N PRO A 378 -15.94 5.77 2.38
CA PRO A 378 -16.63 4.49 2.58
C PRO A 378 -16.17 3.44 1.54
N PRO A 379 -16.30 2.13 1.83
CA PRO A 379 -15.83 1.05 0.94
C PRO A 379 -16.42 1.05 -0.48
N ASN A 380 -17.60 1.65 -0.68
CA ASN A 380 -18.28 1.76 -1.97
C ASN A 380 -17.96 3.05 -2.75
N SER A 381 -16.98 3.83 -2.30
CA SER A 381 -16.60 5.08 -2.97
C SER A 381 -15.81 4.81 -4.25
N THR A 382 -16.16 5.52 -5.34
CA THR A 382 -15.39 5.59 -6.58
C THR A 382 -14.48 6.83 -6.66
N THR A 383 -14.47 7.65 -5.61
CA THR A 383 -13.74 8.93 -5.53
C THR A 383 -12.89 9.00 -4.25
N ALA A 384 -12.43 7.84 -3.76
CA ALA A 384 -11.73 7.73 -2.48
C ALA A 384 -10.34 8.40 -2.44
N GLY A 385 -9.81 8.82 -3.58
CA GLY A 385 -8.51 9.49 -3.65
C GLY A 385 -8.48 10.61 -4.69
N THR A 386 -7.47 11.48 -4.57
CA THR A 386 -7.22 12.62 -5.45
C THR A 386 -5.96 12.38 -6.29
N ASP A 387 -6.04 12.58 -7.59
CA ASP A 387 -4.90 12.47 -8.49
C ASP A 387 -3.97 13.68 -8.30
N ILE A 388 -2.73 13.43 -7.83
CA ILE A 388 -1.75 14.50 -7.56
C ILE A 388 -0.84 14.73 -8.75
N ILE A 389 -0.36 13.64 -9.36
CA ILE A 389 0.46 13.65 -10.58
C ILE A 389 -0.25 12.76 -11.58
N PHE A 390 -0.47 13.19 -12.81
CA PHE A 390 -1.19 12.39 -13.82
C PHE A 390 -0.89 12.83 -15.24
N ASP A 391 -0.87 11.88 -16.18
CA ASP A 391 -0.85 12.20 -17.60
C ASP A 391 -2.25 12.62 -18.08
N ARG A 392 -2.36 13.78 -18.76
CA ARG A 392 -3.64 14.31 -19.28
C ARG A 392 -4.11 13.60 -20.54
N ASP A 393 -3.17 13.21 -21.38
CA ASP A 393 -3.44 12.51 -22.64
C ASP A 393 -2.86 11.11 -22.56
N LEU A 394 -3.76 10.14 -22.40
CA LEU A 394 -3.40 8.73 -22.27
C LEU A 394 -3.43 7.98 -23.61
N SER A 395 -3.81 8.64 -24.71
CA SER A 395 -3.99 8.00 -26.03
C SER A 395 -2.70 7.36 -26.57
N ALA A 396 -1.54 7.87 -26.14
CA ALA A 396 -0.23 7.35 -26.49
C ALA A 396 0.28 6.26 -25.51
N CYS A 397 -0.41 5.98 -24.41
CA CYS A 397 0.02 5.06 -23.37
C CYS A 397 -0.53 3.64 -23.58
N PRO A 398 0.21 2.56 -23.23
CA PRO A 398 1.61 2.51 -22.77
C PRO A 398 2.66 2.61 -23.90
N LYS A 399 2.25 2.77 -25.16
CA LYS A 399 3.12 2.57 -26.32
C LYS A 399 4.26 3.59 -26.43
N SER A 400 4.08 4.77 -25.86
CA SER A 400 5.09 5.83 -25.83
C SER A 400 6.02 5.72 -24.63
N SER A 401 7.32 5.95 -24.82
CA SER A 401 8.29 6.18 -23.73
C SER A 401 7.96 7.41 -22.90
N SER A 402 7.05 8.28 -23.38
CA SER A 402 6.69 9.53 -22.73
C SER A 402 5.73 9.39 -21.55
N CYS A 403 5.08 8.25 -21.38
CA CYS A 403 4.08 8.09 -20.33
C CYS A 403 4.76 7.98 -18.95
N PHE A 404 4.25 8.73 -17.99
CA PHE A 404 4.64 8.62 -16.60
C PHE A 404 4.13 7.30 -16.03
N ARG A 405 5.05 6.37 -15.75
CA ARG A 405 4.72 5.05 -15.19
C ARG A 405 5.31 4.92 -13.78
N PRO A 406 4.63 5.40 -12.74
CA PRO A 406 5.16 5.43 -11.39
C PRO A 406 5.26 4.03 -10.78
N VAL A 407 6.33 3.75 -10.04
CA VAL A 407 6.56 2.46 -9.39
C VAL A 407 6.75 2.63 -7.89
N GLY A 408 7.94 2.97 -7.42
CA GLY A 408 8.30 2.99 -6.01
C GLY A 408 8.24 4.39 -5.41
N LEU A 409 7.92 4.46 -4.12
CA LEU A 409 7.84 5.68 -3.33
C LEU A 409 8.82 5.66 -2.16
N ALA A 410 9.43 6.80 -1.86
CA ALA A 410 10.26 6.98 -0.66
C ALA A 410 10.13 8.38 -0.06
N TRP A 411 10.00 8.45 1.26
CA TRP A 411 10.11 9.68 2.02
C TRP A 411 11.57 9.96 2.35
N ASP A 412 11.99 11.21 2.18
CA ASP A 412 13.23 11.67 2.80
C ASP A 412 12.98 12.26 4.20
N ALA A 413 14.07 12.59 4.92
CA ALA A 413 14.00 13.17 6.26
C ALA A 413 13.37 14.59 6.29
N LYS A 414 13.19 15.23 5.12
CA LYS A 414 12.55 16.55 4.98
C LYS A 414 11.06 16.43 4.65
N GLY A 415 10.51 15.22 4.60
CA GLY A 415 9.10 14.98 4.27
C GLY A 415 8.76 15.21 2.80
N ARG A 416 9.75 15.17 1.89
CA ARG A 416 9.53 15.19 0.44
C ARG A 416 9.31 13.76 -0.05
N LEU A 417 8.44 13.60 -1.05
CA LEU A 417 8.11 12.28 -1.61
C LEU A 417 8.85 12.07 -2.92
N PHE A 418 9.62 10.99 -3.02
CA PHE A 418 10.31 10.60 -4.24
C PHE A 418 9.52 9.50 -4.95
N VAL A 419 9.54 9.53 -6.28
CA VAL A 419 8.81 8.59 -7.13
C VAL A 419 9.73 8.08 -8.23
N SER A 420 9.85 6.77 -8.39
CA SER A 420 10.53 6.19 -9.55
C SER A 420 9.57 5.95 -10.71
N SER A 421 10.06 6.05 -11.94
CA SER A 421 9.36 5.61 -13.14
C SER A 421 10.24 4.70 -13.98
N ASP A 422 9.87 3.42 -14.06
CA ASP A 422 10.69 2.40 -14.70
C ASP A 422 10.80 2.60 -16.22
N TRP A 423 9.70 2.98 -16.86
CA TRP A 423 9.65 3.16 -18.30
C TRP A 423 10.49 4.33 -18.80
N SER A 424 10.51 5.44 -18.04
CA SER A 424 11.30 6.63 -18.36
C SER A 424 12.70 6.63 -17.76
N GLY A 425 13.06 5.61 -16.96
CA GLY A 425 14.37 5.55 -16.31
C GLY A 425 14.64 6.70 -15.34
N SER A 426 13.59 7.25 -14.73
CA SER A 426 13.66 8.54 -14.02
C SER A 426 13.27 8.43 -12.55
N ILE A 427 13.86 9.29 -11.71
CA ILE A 427 13.43 9.59 -10.34
C ILE A 427 12.92 11.02 -10.29
N TYR A 428 11.78 11.21 -9.64
CA TYR A 428 11.16 12.51 -9.43
C TYR A 428 11.06 12.82 -7.93
N VAL A 429 10.95 14.10 -7.60
CA VAL A 429 10.58 14.59 -6.27
C VAL A 429 9.27 15.38 -6.35
N VAL A 430 8.37 15.11 -5.41
CA VAL A 430 7.11 15.80 -5.21
C VAL A 430 7.24 16.71 -3.99
N THR A 431 6.88 17.97 -4.18
CA THR A 431 6.91 19.02 -3.15
C THR A 431 5.65 19.88 -3.22
N ARG A 432 5.44 20.74 -2.23
CA ARG A 432 4.49 21.84 -2.33
C ARG A 432 5.02 22.93 -3.25
N GLU A 433 4.13 23.82 -3.69
CA GLU A 433 4.53 24.98 -4.52
C GLU A 433 5.62 25.82 -3.85
N ASP A 434 5.56 26.02 -2.53
CA ASP A 434 6.55 26.77 -1.75
C ASP A 434 7.89 26.01 -1.51
N GLY A 435 8.01 24.78 -2.05
CA GLY A 435 9.17 23.92 -1.91
C GLY A 435 9.18 23.06 -0.64
N SER A 436 8.22 23.21 0.27
CA SER A 436 8.12 22.34 1.44
C SER A 436 7.76 20.89 1.07
N GLY A 437 7.99 19.96 2.01
CA GLY A 437 7.63 18.56 1.86
C GLY A 437 6.10 18.35 1.76
N VAL A 438 5.70 17.18 1.26
CA VAL A 438 4.29 16.78 1.10
C VAL A 438 3.84 15.77 2.16
N ALA A 439 4.66 15.55 3.19
CA ALA A 439 4.31 14.71 4.33
C ALA A 439 3.11 15.26 5.12
N ASP A 440 2.95 16.58 5.20
CA ASP A 440 1.74 17.20 5.71
C ASP A 440 0.76 17.49 4.56
N VAL A 441 -0.42 16.89 4.64
CA VAL A 441 -1.49 17.00 3.65
C VAL A 441 -2.59 17.97 4.09
N SER A 442 -2.43 18.65 5.22
CA SER A 442 -3.33 19.73 5.62
C SER A 442 -3.44 20.79 4.51
N GLY A 443 -4.67 21.24 4.23
CA GLY A 443 -4.93 22.23 3.18
C GLY A 443 -4.91 21.70 1.73
N VAL A 444 -4.71 20.40 1.49
CA VAL A 444 -5.09 19.81 0.19
C VAL A 444 -6.61 19.87 0.11
N ALA A 445 -7.16 20.61 -0.84
CA ALA A 445 -8.59 20.61 -1.11
C ALA A 445 -8.96 19.23 -1.67
N VAL A 446 -9.29 18.30 -0.77
CA VAL A 446 -9.89 17.04 -1.15
C VAL A 446 -11.33 17.39 -1.49
N ASP A 447 -11.68 17.36 -2.78
CA ASP A 447 -13.05 17.59 -3.23
C ASP A 447 -13.88 16.34 -2.88
N GLY A 448 -14.12 16.17 -1.59
CA GLY A 448 -14.85 15.10 -0.95
C GLY A 448 -15.75 15.75 0.10
N GLY A 449 -16.85 16.32 -0.36
CA GLY A 449 -17.78 17.00 0.52
C GLY A 449 -18.41 16.05 1.53
N VAL A 450 -18.12 16.25 2.82
CA VAL A 450 -19.11 16.24 3.90
C VAL A 450 -18.62 17.22 4.98
N ASN A 451 -19.47 18.20 5.31
CA ASN A 451 -19.28 19.07 6.47
C ASN A 451 -19.13 18.23 7.75
N SER A 452 -18.19 18.62 8.60
CA SER A 452 -18.04 18.13 9.96
C SER A 452 -19.33 18.35 10.76
N ALA A 453 -20.14 17.30 10.84
CA ALA A 453 -21.10 17.08 11.90
C ALA A 453 -20.75 15.73 12.53
N GLU A 454 -20.40 15.76 13.81
CA GLU A 454 -20.12 14.59 14.64
C GLU A 454 -21.25 13.56 14.48
N ALA A 455 -20.92 12.41 13.88
CA ALA A 455 -21.72 11.21 13.94
C ALA A 455 -20.81 10.11 14.46
N GLU A 456 -20.94 9.80 15.75
CA GLU A 456 -20.38 8.60 16.36
C GLU A 456 -20.97 7.38 15.63
N ALA A 457 -20.15 6.73 14.80
CA ALA A 457 -20.49 5.45 14.22
C ALA A 457 -19.97 4.34 15.15
N GLU A 458 -20.87 3.70 15.88
CA GLU A 458 -20.58 2.49 16.63
C GLU A 458 -20.16 1.35 15.68
N ALA A 459 -19.15 0.58 16.11
CA ALA A 459 -18.67 -0.61 15.41
C ALA A 459 -19.78 -1.67 15.29
N PRO A 460 -19.88 -2.42 14.18
CA PRO A 460 -20.92 -3.42 14.01
C PRO A 460 -20.65 -4.63 14.92
N MET A 461 -21.53 -4.84 15.91
CA MET A 461 -21.65 -6.13 16.62
C MET A 461 -22.40 -7.13 15.74
N VAL A 462 -21.77 -8.27 15.45
CA VAL A 462 -22.43 -9.43 14.83
C VAL A 462 -23.34 -10.08 15.87
N SER A 463 -24.62 -10.24 15.53
CA SER A 463 -25.62 -10.93 16.35
C SER A 463 -25.30 -12.42 16.48
N GLY A 464 -24.68 -12.81 17.59
CA GLY A 464 -24.57 -14.20 18.02
C GLY A 464 -25.88 -14.66 18.66
N SER A 465 -26.56 -15.60 18.00
CA SER A 465 -27.71 -16.32 18.54
C SER A 465 -27.29 -17.15 19.76
N SER A 466 -27.42 -16.62 20.96
CA SER A 466 -27.26 -17.40 22.20
C SER A 466 -28.58 -18.09 22.55
N VAL A 467 -28.58 -19.42 22.47
CA VAL A 467 -29.61 -20.28 23.06
C VAL A 467 -29.65 -20.00 24.57
N GLY A 468 -30.77 -19.44 25.04
CA GLY A 468 -30.97 -19.09 26.44
C GLY A 468 -31.06 -20.33 27.32
N VAL A 469 -30.14 -20.44 28.28
CA VAL A 469 -30.34 -21.24 29.49
C VAL A 469 -30.50 -20.25 30.64
N SER A 470 -31.76 -20.04 31.01
CA SER A 470 -32.16 -19.24 32.17
C SER A 470 -31.80 -19.99 33.47
N VAL A 471 -30.87 -19.46 34.26
CA VAL A 471 -30.70 -19.85 35.66
C VAL A 471 -31.21 -18.72 36.53
N GLY A 472 -32.42 -18.90 37.07
CA GLY A 472 -33.03 -18.00 38.02
C GLY A 472 -32.33 -18.06 39.37
N LEU A 473 -31.91 -16.90 39.86
CA LEU A 473 -31.46 -16.66 41.23
C LEU A 473 -32.61 -16.92 42.20
N TRP A 474 -32.45 -17.87 43.12
CA TRP A 474 -33.30 -18.02 44.30
C TRP A 474 -32.47 -17.97 45.58
N ASN A 475 -33.07 -17.26 46.53
CA ASN A 475 -32.51 -16.80 47.80
C ASN A 475 -32.08 -17.92 48.76
N ALA A 476 -31.11 -17.55 49.58
CA ALA A 476 -30.59 -18.29 50.72
C ALA A 476 -31.66 -18.65 51.76
N CYS A 477 -31.62 -19.89 52.25
CA CYS A 477 -32.12 -20.28 53.56
C CYS A 477 -31.24 -21.40 54.14
N ALA A 478 -31.09 -21.35 55.45
CA ALA A 478 -30.13 -22.06 56.29
C ALA A 478 -30.36 -23.58 56.40
N GLY A 479 -29.31 -24.34 56.72
CA GLY A 479 -29.46 -25.74 57.15
C GLY A 479 -28.15 -26.53 57.28
N TRP A 480 -27.77 -26.79 58.52
CA TRP A 480 -26.65 -27.59 59.05
C TRP A 480 -26.47 -29.06 58.57
N ARG A 481 -25.22 -29.57 58.79
CA ARG A 481 -24.71 -30.98 58.81
C ARG A 481 -24.52 -31.61 57.42
N GLY A 482 -23.46 -32.35 57.05
CA GLY A 482 -22.43 -33.12 57.75
C GLY A 482 -22.31 -34.50 57.07
N CYS A 483 -21.08 -35.02 56.90
CA CYS A 483 -20.68 -36.36 56.37
C CYS A 483 -20.64 -36.50 54.82
N VAL A 484 -19.47 -36.73 54.19
CA VAL A 484 -18.55 -37.91 54.14
C VAL A 484 -18.94 -38.94 53.05
N TRP A 485 -18.00 -39.09 52.10
CA TRP A 485 -17.64 -40.24 51.25
C TRP A 485 -18.72 -41.11 50.59
N ALA A 486 -18.60 -41.29 49.28
CA ALA A 486 -18.01 -42.49 48.64
C ALA A 486 -18.58 -42.62 47.22
N GLY A 487 -17.70 -42.88 46.25
CA GLY A 487 -18.09 -43.05 44.86
C GLY A 487 -18.84 -44.35 44.59
N PHE A 488 -19.30 -44.53 43.36
CA PHE A 488 -19.10 -45.76 42.62
C PHE A 488 -19.35 -45.54 41.13
N LEU A 489 -18.64 -46.35 40.35
CA LEU A 489 -18.70 -46.51 38.89
C LEU A 489 -20.12 -46.76 38.38
N GLY A 490 -20.33 -46.50 37.08
CA GLY A 490 -21.26 -47.35 36.33
C GLY A 490 -21.82 -46.78 35.04
N PHE A 491 -21.06 -46.97 33.95
CA PHE A 491 -21.52 -47.47 32.64
C PHE A 491 -22.69 -46.83 31.88
N LEU A 492 -22.35 -46.43 30.64
CA LEU A 492 -23.01 -46.67 29.35
C LEU A 492 -24.54 -46.57 29.24
N PHE A 493 -25.02 -45.75 28.30
CA PHE A 493 -25.54 -46.15 26.97
C PHE A 493 -25.81 -44.82 26.20
N LEU A 494 -25.11 -44.57 25.08
CA LEU A 494 -25.67 -44.61 23.72
C LEU A 494 -27.09 -44.04 23.61
N TRP A 495 -27.21 -42.83 23.06
CA TRP A 495 -27.42 -42.61 21.61
C TRP A 495 -26.77 -41.29 21.19
#